data_AF-A0A485AV92-F1
#
_entry.id   AF-A0A485AV92-F1
#
_cell.length_a   1.000
_cell.length_b   1.000
_cell.length_c   1.000
_cell.angle_alpha   90.00
_cell.angle_beta   90.00
_cell.angle_gamma   90.00
#
_symmetry.space_group_name_H-M   'P 1'
#
loop_
_entity.id
_entity.type
_entity.pdbx_description
1 polymer ?
#
loop_
_entity_poly.entity_id
_entity_poly.type
_entity_poly.pdbx_seq_one_letter_code
_entity_poly.pdbx_strand_id
1 'polypeptide(L)'
;MLECFDEIEILDTEKEPLITTKFKKVLWTVLPKGKYPWDEISKIIASNTQKTSASDSDREVIESRLKLINVYKPDFIATGHAGFNGYFIFGFESKSIYVLESIFLDNATYIFKKDWEILSQLTKAEIINGDLEYERIVHNKVWKRAIGDRLSKALRT
;
A
#
# COMPACT_ATOMS: atom_id res chain seq x y z
N MET A 1 1.89 9.68 31.75
CA MET A 1 1.43 8.30 31.99
C MET A 1 1.07 7.75 30.63
N LEU A 2 1.94 6.91 30.05
CA LEU A 2 1.77 6.33 28.71
C LEU A 2 1.12 4.95 28.90
N GLU A 3 -0.12 4.79 28.47
CA GLU A 3 -0.74 3.47 28.39
C GLU A 3 -0.39 2.87 27.02
N CYS A 4 0.53 1.90 26.99
CA CYS A 4 0.78 1.05 25.84
C CYS A 4 -0.17 -0.14 25.90
N PHE A 5 -1.31 -0.06 25.21
CA PHE A 5 -2.09 -1.23 24.87
C PHE A 5 -1.65 -1.73 23.49
N ASP A 6 -0.58 -2.51 23.45
CA ASP A 6 -0.10 -3.09 22.17
C ASP A 6 -0.98 -4.29 21.73
N GLU A 7 -1.73 -4.85 22.68
CA GLU A 7 -2.54 -6.06 22.47
C GLU A 7 -3.97 -5.87 23.00
N ILE A 8 -4.95 -6.29 22.19
CA ILE A 8 -6.37 -6.37 22.54
C ILE A 8 -6.71 -7.85 22.57
N GLU A 9 -7.11 -8.35 23.73
CA GLU A 9 -7.66 -9.69 23.88
C GLU A 9 -9.19 -9.60 23.85
N ILE A 10 -9.83 -10.35 22.95
CA ILE A 10 -11.29 -10.44 22.89
C ILE A 10 -11.67 -11.70 23.63
N LEU A 11 -12.50 -11.55 24.67
CA LEU A 11 -13.02 -12.65 25.45
C LEU A 11 -14.46 -12.96 25.03
N ASP A 12 -14.88 -14.21 25.17
CA ASP A 12 -16.29 -14.58 25.02
C ASP A 12 -17.11 -14.25 26.29
N THR A 13 -18.39 -14.60 26.26
CA THR A 13 -19.31 -14.37 27.38
C THR A 13 -18.90 -15.11 28.67
N GLU A 14 -18.12 -16.18 28.55
CA GLU A 14 -17.55 -16.97 29.65
C GLU A 14 -16.16 -16.46 30.08
N LYS A 15 -15.69 -15.35 29.50
CA LYS A 15 -14.38 -14.72 29.73
C LYS A 15 -13.20 -15.58 29.28
N GLU A 16 -13.43 -16.56 28.40
CA GLU A 16 -12.36 -17.32 27.77
C GLU A 16 -11.83 -16.55 26.56
N PRO A 17 -10.51 -16.57 26.32
CA PRO A 17 -9.93 -15.91 25.16
C PRO A 17 -10.49 -16.53 23.88
N LEU A 18 -11.09 -15.69 23.04
CA LEU A 18 -11.51 -16.08 21.70
C LEU A 18 -10.25 -16.30 20.86
N ILE A 19 -9.69 -17.52 20.92
CA ILE A 19 -8.61 -17.96 20.03
C ILE A 19 -9.21 -18.22 18.65
N THR A 20 -9.43 -17.15 17.91
CA THR A 20 -9.89 -17.19 16.52
C THR A 20 -8.72 -16.88 15.60
N THR A 21 -8.33 -17.85 14.78
CA THR A 21 -7.41 -17.67 13.65
C THR A 21 -7.97 -16.76 12.54
N LYS A 22 -9.19 -16.24 12.70
CA LYS A 22 -9.91 -15.45 11.67
C LYS A 22 -9.65 -13.95 11.75
N PHE A 23 -9.05 -13.44 12.82
CA PHE A 23 -8.73 -12.02 12.95
C PHE A 23 -7.23 -11.80 12.88
N LYS A 24 -6.76 -11.36 11.71
CA LYS A 24 -5.40 -10.85 11.55
C LYS A 24 -5.47 -9.33 11.64
N LYS A 25 -4.75 -8.72 12.59
CA LYS A 25 -4.61 -7.25 12.66
C LYS A 25 -3.84 -6.80 11.42
N VAL A 26 -4.57 -6.33 10.41
CA VAL A 26 -3.95 -5.82 9.18
C VAL A 26 -3.50 -4.39 9.45
N LEU A 27 -2.21 -4.11 9.30
CA LEU A 27 -1.61 -2.78 9.52
C LEU A 27 -1.95 -1.77 8.40
N TRP A 28 -3.07 -1.99 7.71
CA TRP A 28 -3.49 -1.22 6.54
C TRP A 28 -4.90 -0.69 6.77
N THR A 29 -5.09 0.60 6.52
CA THR A 29 -6.43 1.16 6.38
C THR A 29 -6.82 1.08 4.92
N VAL A 30 -7.71 0.15 4.61
CA VAL A 30 -8.34 0.04 3.28
C VAL A 30 -9.42 1.12 3.19
N LEU A 31 -9.28 2.00 2.21
CA LEU A 31 -10.28 3.03 1.96
C LEU A 31 -11.56 2.36 1.41
N PRO A 32 -12.76 2.92 1.71
CA PRO A 32 -14.03 2.34 1.27
C PRO A 32 -14.06 2.14 -0.23
N LYS A 33 -14.55 0.99 -0.71
CA LYS A 33 -14.67 0.71 -2.16
C LYS A 33 -15.48 1.80 -2.84
N GLY A 34 -14.97 2.31 -3.96
CA GLY A 34 -15.62 3.42 -4.66
C GLY A 34 -14.73 4.04 -5.73
N LYS A 35 -15.25 5.09 -6.38
CA LYS A 35 -14.44 5.90 -7.30
C LYS A 35 -13.55 6.80 -6.46
N TYR A 36 -12.25 6.80 -6.74
CA TYR A 36 -11.30 7.70 -6.09
C TYR A 36 -10.86 8.80 -7.08
N PRO A 37 -11.65 9.90 -7.20
CA PRO A 37 -11.20 11.06 -7.94
C PRO A 37 -9.91 11.60 -7.32
N TRP A 38 -9.02 12.13 -8.16
CA TRP A 38 -7.70 12.57 -7.72
C TRP A 38 -7.76 13.61 -6.60
N ASP A 39 -8.80 14.46 -6.56
CA ASP A 39 -8.99 15.48 -5.53
C ASP A 39 -9.16 14.91 -4.11
N GLU A 40 -9.77 13.73 -3.98
CA GLU A 40 -9.93 13.07 -2.67
C GLU A 40 -8.64 12.37 -2.25
N ILE A 41 -7.98 11.67 -3.19
CA ILE A 41 -6.73 10.98 -2.90
C ILE A 41 -5.62 11.98 -2.58
N SER A 42 -5.52 13.09 -3.31
CA SER A 42 -4.47 14.09 -3.10
C SER A 42 -4.51 14.66 -1.68
N LYS A 43 -5.69 14.82 -1.08
CA LYS A 43 -5.84 15.23 0.33
C LYS A 43 -5.31 14.17 1.29
N ILE A 44 -5.61 12.89 1.03
CA ILE A 44 -5.08 11.76 1.82
C ILE A 44 -3.56 11.69 1.68
N ILE A 45 -3.02 11.89 0.48
CA ILE A 45 -1.57 11.92 0.22
C ILE A 45 -0.94 13.08 0.98
N ALA A 46 -1.44 14.29 0.80
CA ALA A 46 -0.93 15.50 1.44
C ALA A 46 -0.91 15.36 2.97
N SER A 47 -1.98 14.83 3.58
CA SER A 47 -2.01 14.61 5.03
C SER A 47 -1.00 13.56 5.51
N ASN A 48 -0.61 12.60 4.66
CA ASN A 48 0.41 11.60 4.97
C ASN A 48 1.83 12.09 4.68
N THR A 49 2.05 12.90 3.64
CA THR A 49 3.37 13.44 3.27
C THR A 49 3.76 14.69 4.07
N GLN A 50 2.81 15.48 4.56
CA GLN A 50 3.08 16.61 5.49
C GLN A 50 3.66 16.14 6.82
N LYS A 51 3.39 14.89 7.21
CA LYS A 51 3.98 14.27 8.41
C LYS A 51 5.42 13.78 8.19
N THR A 52 5.91 13.86 6.95
CA THR A 52 7.28 13.46 6.59
C THR A 52 8.17 14.69 6.42
N SER A 53 9.49 14.49 6.55
CA SER A 53 10.51 15.50 6.28
C SER A 53 10.75 15.78 4.79
N ALA A 54 9.85 15.34 3.89
CA ALA A 54 9.97 15.53 2.45
C ALA A 54 9.93 17.02 2.07
N SER A 55 10.73 17.42 1.08
CA SER A 55 10.68 18.76 0.50
C SER A 55 9.45 18.94 -0.41
N ASP A 56 9.14 20.18 -0.80
CA ASP A 56 8.01 20.44 -1.71
C ASP A 56 8.21 19.78 -3.07
N SER A 57 9.43 19.79 -3.61
CA SER A 57 9.75 19.06 -4.86
C SER A 57 9.56 17.55 -4.71
N ASP A 58 9.87 16.98 -3.54
CA ASP A 58 9.66 15.55 -3.31
C ASP A 58 8.17 15.22 -3.25
N ARG A 59 7.37 16.09 -2.62
CA ARG A 59 5.90 15.95 -2.57
C ARG A 59 5.29 15.95 -3.97
N GLU A 60 5.73 16.85 -4.85
CA GLU A 60 5.29 16.88 -6.26
C GLU A 60 5.63 15.58 -6.99
N VAL A 61 6.83 15.03 -6.77
CA VAL A 61 7.23 13.74 -7.36
C VAL A 61 6.34 12.62 -6.84
N ILE A 62 6.12 12.54 -5.52
CA ILE A 62 5.27 11.52 -4.89
C ILE A 62 3.84 11.61 -5.45
N GLU A 63 3.27 12.80 -5.51
CA GLU A 63 1.93 13.02 -6.06
C GLU A 63 1.85 12.58 -7.52
N SER A 64 2.84 12.94 -8.34
CA SER A 64 2.91 12.55 -9.74
C SER A 64 2.91 11.02 -9.92
N ARG A 65 3.67 10.31 -9.07
CA ARG A 65 3.72 8.83 -9.09
C ARG A 65 2.38 8.20 -8.74
N LEU A 66 1.77 8.64 -7.64
CA LEU A 66 0.48 8.13 -7.18
C LEU A 66 -0.63 8.46 -8.19
N LYS A 67 -0.59 9.64 -8.80
CA LYS A 67 -1.52 10.05 -9.87
C LYS A 67 -1.41 9.15 -11.08
N LEU A 68 -0.20 8.81 -11.50
CA LEU A 68 0.05 7.91 -12.64
C LEU A 68 -0.63 6.56 -12.44
N ILE A 69 -0.52 5.98 -11.24
CA ILE A 69 -1.11 4.68 -10.92
C ILE A 69 -2.64 4.81 -10.83
N ASN A 70 -3.15 5.90 -10.21
CA ASN A 70 -4.59 6.11 -10.05
C ASN A 70 -5.36 6.29 -11.38
N VAL A 71 -4.70 6.74 -12.45
CA VAL A 71 -5.33 6.85 -13.80
C VAL A 71 -5.89 5.52 -14.28
N TYR A 72 -5.35 4.40 -13.81
CA TYR A 72 -5.83 3.05 -14.15
C TYR A 72 -7.10 2.63 -13.38
N LYS A 73 -7.63 3.49 -12.50
CA LYS A 73 -8.88 3.29 -11.75
C LYS A 73 -8.85 2.02 -10.88
N PRO A 74 -8.05 2.01 -9.80
CA PRO A 74 -8.07 0.91 -8.85
C PRO A 74 -9.47 0.71 -8.25
N ASP A 75 -9.78 -0.51 -7.86
CA ASP A 75 -11.01 -0.88 -7.15
C ASP A 75 -11.00 -0.41 -5.70
N PHE A 76 -9.82 -0.40 -5.07
CA PHE A 76 -9.58 0.14 -3.74
C PHE A 76 -8.19 0.74 -3.61
N ILE A 77 -8.03 1.61 -2.62
CA ILE A 77 -6.73 2.11 -2.19
C ILE A 77 -6.55 1.80 -0.70
N ALA A 78 -5.37 1.35 -0.29
CA ALA A 78 -5.05 1.17 1.12
C ALA A 78 -3.78 1.94 1.50
N THR A 79 -3.73 2.42 2.74
CA THR A 79 -2.56 3.13 3.29
C THR A 79 -2.03 2.39 4.50
N GLY A 80 -0.72 2.20 4.56
CA GLY A 80 -0.07 1.51 5.68
C GLY A 80 0.02 2.37 6.93
N HIS A 81 -0.07 1.73 8.10
CA HIS A 81 0.18 2.30 9.41
C HIS A 81 1.34 1.59 10.12
N ALA A 82 1.90 2.21 11.16
CA ALA A 82 3.01 1.69 11.95
C ALA A 82 4.24 1.27 11.11
N GLY A 83 4.62 -0.02 11.11
CA GLY A 83 5.78 -0.55 10.39
C GLY A 83 5.69 -0.48 8.85
N PHE A 84 4.50 -0.20 8.31
CA PHE A 84 4.25 0.01 6.87
C PHE A 84 3.90 1.45 6.52
N ASN A 85 4.21 2.39 7.43
CA ASN A 85 4.06 3.81 7.16
C ASN A 85 4.74 4.18 5.84
N GLY A 86 4.01 4.92 5.01
CA GLY A 86 4.55 5.48 3.77
C GLY A 86 4.44 4.59 2.53
N TYR A 87 3.59 3.57 2.53
CA TYR A 87 3.17 2.89 1.31
C TYR A 87 1.68 3.07 1.04
N PHE A 88 1.36 3.22 -0.24
CA PHE A 88 0.01 3.18 -0.80
C PHE A 88 -0.17 1.92 -1.63
N ILE A 89 -1.31 1.25 -1.44
CA ILE A 89 -1.71 0.07 -2.22
C ILE A 89 -2.80 0.50 -3.16
N PHE A 90 -2.61 0.19 -4.44
CA PHE A 90 -3.64 0.33 -5.48
C PHE A 90 -4.06 -1.07 -5.90
N GLY A 91 -5.26 -1.47 -5.51
CA GLY A 91 -5.79 -2.80 -5.78
C GLY A 91 -6.63 -2.83 -7.06
N PHE A 92 -6.32 -3.76 -7.95
CA PHE A 92 -7.08 -4.09 -9.15
C PHE A 92 -7.59 -5.53 -9.00
N GLU A 93 -8.66 -5.68 -8.22
CA GLU A 93 -9.20 -6.97 -7.75
C GLU A 93 -9.57 -7.88 -8.93
N SER A 94 -10.18 -7.31 -9.99
CA SER A 94 -10.61 -8.08 -11.17
C SER A 94 -9.48 -8.79 -11.91
N LYS A 95 -8.24 -8.32 -11.73
CA LYS A 95 -7.02 -8.87 -12.34
C LYS A 95 -6.04 -9.42 -11.31
N SER A 96 -6.43 -9.38 -10.03
CA SER A 96 -5.59 -9.71 -8.89
C SER A 96 -4.25 -8.96 -8.88
N ILE A 97 -4.21 -7.71 -9.34
CA ILE A 97 -2.97 -6.91 -9.36
C ILE A 97 -2.99 -5.91 -8.21
N TYR A 98 -1.89 -5.83 -7.48
CA TYR A 98 -1.76 -4.91 -6.34
C TYR A 98 -0.44 -4.16 -6.44
N VAL A 99 -0.53 -2.83 -6.54
CA VAL A 99 0.63 -1.94 -6.68
C VAL A 99 0.93 -1.27 -5.35
N LEU A 100 2.09 -1.55 -4.79
CA LEU A 100 2.62 -0.93 -3.57
C LEU A 100 3.59 0.19 -3.96
N GLU A 101 3.16 1.43 -3.78
CA GLU A 101 3.95 2.63 -4.07
C GLU A 101 4.38 3.34 -2.80
N SER A 102 5.68 3.59 -2.66
CA SER A 102 6.22 4.31 -1.51
C SER A 102 6.11 5.82 -1.68
N ILE A 103 5.82 6.53 -0.60
CA ILE A 103 5.97 7.99 -0.52
C ILE A 103 7.39 8.41 -0.14
N PHE A 104 8.25 7.48 0.24
CA PHE A 104 9.66 7.80 0.50
C PHE A 104 10.47 7.73 -0.80
N LEU A 105 11.47 8.60 -0.88
CA LEU A 105 12.46 8.57 -1.95
C LEU A 105 13.38 7.35 -1.77
N ASP A 106 14.13 7.00 -2.81
CA ASP A 106 15.07 5.87 -2.84
C ASP A 106 14.45 4.47 -2.59
N ASN A 107 13.13 4.37 -2.72
CA ASN A 107 12.41 3.12 -2.67
C ASN A 107 12.04 2.63 -4.08
N ALA A 108 11.18 1.62 -4.14
CA ALA A 108 10.71 1.02 -5.38
C ALA A 108 9.20 0.84 -5.30
N THR A 109 8.58 0.76 -6.47
CA THR A 109 7.21 0.25 -6.60
C THR A 109 7.27 -1.27 -6.66
N TYR A 110 6.36 -1.92 -5.97
CA TYR A 110 6.18 -3.37 -6.03
C TYR A 110 4.83 -3.68 -6.67
N ILE A 111 4.81 -4.69 -7.55
CA ILE A 111 3.56 -5.19 -8.16
C ILE A 111 3.42 -6.65 -7.77
N PHE A 112 2.29 -6.99 -7.14
CA PHE A 112 1.94 -8.35 -6.72
C PHE A 112 0.74 -8.85 -7.49
N LYS A 113 0.66 -10.17 -7.69
CA LYS A 113 -0.46 -10.84 -8.40
C LYS A 113 -1.46 -11.56 -7.49
N LYS A 114 -1.14 -11.73 -6.22
CA LYS A 114 -1.99 -12.34 -5.20
C LYS A 114 -1.43 -12.02 -3.82
N ASP A 115 -2.23 -12.29 -2.80
CA ASP A 115 -1.80 -12.29 -1.39
C ASP A 115 -1.21 -10.94 -0.91
N TRP A 116 -1.64 -9.82 -1.50
CA TRP A 116 -1.12 -8.50 -1.13
C TRP A 116 -1.22 -8.25 0.37
N GLU A 117 -2.28 -8.73 1.02
CA GLU A 117 -2.48 -8.57 2.48
C GLU A 117 -1.41 -9.28 3.30
N ILE A 118 -0.88 -10.40 2.81
CA ILE A 118 0.19 -11.16 3.46
C ILE A 118 1.54 -10.53 3.10
N LEU A 119 1.74 -10.21 1.82
CA LEU A 119 2.99 -9.64 1.31
C LEU A 119 3.24 -8.23 1.86
N SER A 120 2.18 -7.48 2.09
CA SER A 120 2.21 -6.16 2.71
C SER A 120 2.48 -6.21 4.21
N GLN A 121 2.67 -7.39 4.79
CA GLN A 121 3.13 -7.60 6.17
C GLN A 121 4.60 -8.03 6.24
N LEU A 122 5.25 -8.25 5.10
CA LEU A 122 6.66 -8.62 5.04
C LEU A 122 7.55 -7.39 5.02
N THR A 123 8.66 -7.46 5.75
CA THR A 123 9.75 -6.49 5.65
C THR A 123 10.34 -6.50 4.24
N LYS A 124 11.03 -5.41 3.87
CA LYS A 124 11.74 -5.32 2.59
C LYS A 124 12.73 -6.48 2.38
N ALA A 125 13.40 -6.93 3.44
CA ALA A 125 14.32 -8.07 3.38
C ALA A 125 13.59 -9.38 3.11
N GLU A 126 12.44 -9.61 3.73
CA GLU A 126 11.61 -10.79 3.51
C GLU A 126 11.01 -10.81 2.09
N ILE A 127 10.59 -9.66 1.57
CA ILE A 127 10.15 -9.56 0.16
C ILE A 127 11.31 -9.88 -0.79
N ILE A 128 12.50 -9.32 -0.55
CA ILE A 128 13.65 -9.50 -1.44
C ILE A 128 14.19 -10.92 -1.42
N ASN A 129 14.26 -11.55 -0.24
CA ASN A 129 14.86 -12.87 -0.06
C ASN A 129 13.83 -14.02 -0.11
N GLY A 130 12.53 -13.71 -0.10
CA GLY A 130 11.47 -14.70 -0.16
C GLY A 130 11.23 -15.22 -1.58
N ASP A 131 10.72 -16.46 -1.68
CA ASP A 131 10.24 -17.05 -2.93
C ASP A 131 8.83 -16.54 -3.26
N LEU A 132 8.76 -15.26 -3.63
CA LEU A 132 7.52 -14.53 -3.81
C LEU A 132 7.40 -14.05 -5.25
N GLU A 133 6.22 -14.21 -5.85
CA GLU A 133 5.96 -13.70 -7.19
C GLU A 133 5.61 -12.20 -7.13
N TYR A 134 6.63 -11.35 -7.35
CA TYR A 134 6.46 -9.91 -7.44
C TYR A 134 7.37 -9.28 -8.49
N GLU A 135 6.98 -8.11 -8.97
CA GLU A 135 7.84 -7.25 -9.79
C GLU A 135 8.29 -6.04 -8.96
N ARG A 136 9.58 -5.74 -8.99
CA ARG A 136 10.16 -4.55 -8.34
C ARG A 136 10.63 -3.54 -9.39
N ILE A 137 10.11 -2.33 -9.31
CA ILE A 137 10.41 -1.24 -10.25
C ILE A 137 11.04 -0.08 -9.48
N VAL A 138 12.33 0.14 -9.69
CA VAL A 138 13.11 1.19 -9.01
C VAL A 138 12.68 2.58 -9.52
N HIS A 139 12.58 3.56 -8.61
CA HIS A 139 12.31 4.95 -8.94
C HIS A 139 13.50 5.59 -9.67
N ASN A 140 13.53 5.47 -10.99
CA ASN A 140 14.53 6.08 -11.87
C ASN A 140 13.86 6.84 -13.03
N LYS A 141 14.66 7.38 -13.95
CA LYS A 141 14.16 8.16 -15.10
C LYS A 141 13.19 7.40 -16.01
N VAL A 142 13.23 6.07 -16.02
CA VAL A 142 12.35 5.23 -16.86
C VAL A 142 11.15 4.67 -16.10
N TRP A 143 11.04 4.93 -14.80
CA TRP A 143 9.99 4.40 -13.92
C TRP A 143 8.58 4.62 -14.47
N LYS A 144 8.29 5.85 -14.92
CA LYS A 144 6.96 6.22 -15.45
C LYS A 144 6.54 5.33 -16.62
N ARG A 145 7.49 5.06 -17.53
CA ARG A 145 7.26 4.17 -18.67
C ARG A 145 7.11 2.72 -18.22
N ALA A 146 7.98 2.25 -17.33
CA ALA A 146 7.94 0.89 -16.82
C ALA A 146 6.59 0.57 -16.15
N ILE A 147 6.09 1.45 -15.28
CA ILE A 147 4.76 1.30 -14.66
C ILE A 147 3.65 1.30 -15.69
N GLY A 148 3.67 2.25 -16.63
CA GLY A 148 2.66 2.33 -17.68
C GLY A 148 2.59 1.07 -18.52
N ASP A 149 3.74 0.54 -18.93
CA ASP A 149 3.85 -0.69 -19.73
C ASP A 149 3.32 -1.91 -18.95
N ARG A 150 3.68 -2.04 -17.66
CA ARG A 150 3.23 -3.15 -16.81
C ARG A 150 1.72 -3.11 -16.55
N LEU A 151 1.18 -1.98 -16.12
CA LEU A 151 -0.24 -1.86 -15.81
C LEU A 151 -1.10 -1.96 -17.07
N SER A 152 -0.68 -1.33 -18.17
CA SER A 152 -1.40 -1.45 -19.44
C SER A 152 -1.44 -2.89 -19.96
N LYS A 153 -0.35 -3.65 -19.81
CA LYS A 153 -0.32 -5.06 -20.19
C LYS A 153 -1.18 -5.90 -19.25
N ALA A 154 -0.95 -5.76 -17.95
CA ALA A 154 -1.54 -6.62 -16.94
C ALA A 154 -3.07 -6.42 -16.81
N LEU A 155 -3.58 -5.21 -17.07
CA LEU A 155 -5.02 -4.91 -17.02
C LEU A 155 -5.79 -5.24 -18.32
N ARG A 156 -5.10 -5.47 -19.45
CA ARG A 156 -5.72 -5.85 -20.74
C ARG A 156 -6.00 -7.33 -20.87
N THR A 157 -5.17 -8.17 -20.23
CA THR A 157 -5.33 -9.63 -20.15
C THR A 157 -6.43 -9.94 -19.16
#